data_AF-A0A3D2X0A8-F1
#
_entry.id   AF-A0A3D2X0A8-F1
#
_cell.length_a   1.000
_cell.length_b   1.000
_cell.length_c   1.000
_cell.angle_alpha   90.00
_cell.angle_beta   90.00
_cell.angle_gamma   90.00
#
_symmetry.space_group_name_H-M   'P 1'
#
loop_
_entity.id
_entity.type
_entity.pdbx_description
1 polymer ?
#
loop_
_entity_poly.entity_id
_entity_poly.type
_entity_poly.pdbx_seq_one_letter_code
_entity_poly.pdbx_strand_id
1 'polypeptide(L)'
;MIKLRNVQLSLLSTLLIFSIKCATVQAPTTIPSKTDAVQQPLTVNFLHWNDLHSANIPYKSNWGHTKGLDIGGYATLAGYIDSLKTIYPGALVLNAGDDFQGSPISALTKGMSQILILNQLQPSALTIGNH
;
A
#
# COMPACT_ATOMS: atom_id res chain seq x y z
N MET A 1 -17.18 24.39 -61.06
CA MET A 1 -16.23 24.66 -59.97
C MET A 1 -15.64 23.31 -59.55
N ILE A 2 -14.44 22.94 -60.04
CA ILE A 2 -13.12 23.16 -59.38
C ILE A 2 -13.07 22.30 -58.09
N LYS A 3 -12.21 21.28 -57.89
CA LYS A 3 -10.84 21.02 -58.37
C LYS A 3 -10.53 19.52 -58.19
N LEU A 4 -9.76 18.97 -59.13
CA LEU A 4 -9.09 17.67 -59.02
C LEU A 4 -7.95 17.69 -57.98
N ARG A 5 -7.53 16.47 -57.60
CA ARG A 5 -6.13 16.03 -57.37
C ARG A 5 -5.49 16.37 -56.01
N ASN A 6 -5.03 15.37 -55.25
CA ASN A 6 -3.72 14.74 -55.49
C ASN A 6 -3.35 13.68 -54.44
N VAL A 7 -2.87 12.56 -54.97
CA VAL A 7 -2.06 11.51 -54.35
C VAL A 7 -0.66 12.07 -54.09
N GLN A 8 -0.09 11.83 -52.91
CA GLN A 8 1.36 11.86 -52.70
C GLN A 8 1.79 10.68 -51.84
N LEU A 9 2.46 9.76 -52.53
CA LEU A 9 3.23 8.62 -52.10
C LEU A 9 4.65 9.15 -51.78
N SER A 10 5.25 8.79 -50.65
CA SER A 10 6.72 8.89 -50.50
C SER A 10 7.23 8.03 -49.34
N LEU A 11 7.66 6.81 -49.68
CA LEU A 11 8.74 6.12 -48.97
C LEU A 11 10.01 6.99 -49.07
N LEU A 12 10.78 7.15 -47.98
CA LEU A 12 12.24 6.91 -47.97
C LEU A 12 12.86 7.18 -46.59
N SER A 13 13.54 6.14 -46.12
CA SER A 13 14.77 6.12 -45.31
C SER A 13 15.43 7.45 -44.91
N THR A 14 15.77 7.60 -43.63
CA THR A 14 17.09 8.13 -43.25
C THR A 14 17.57 7.45 -41.97
N LEU A 15 18.60 6.62 -42.17
CA LEU A 15 19.45 5.98 -41.18
C LEU A 15 20.10 7.07 -40.30
N LEU A 16 19.70 7.18 -39.03
CA LEU A 16 20.29 8.15 -38.11
C LEU A 16 21.63 7.62 -37.60
N ILE A 17 22.70 8.18 -38.15
CA ILE A 17 24.09 7.95 -37.79
C ILE A 17 24.29 8.39 -36.33
N PHE A 18 24.54 7.42 -35.44
CA PHE A 18 24.93 7.67 -34.05
C PHE A 18 26.41 8.08 -34.01
N SER A 19 26.70 9.35 -34.27
CA SER A 19 28.03 9.92 -34.03
C SER A 19 28.26 10.02 -32.53
N ILE A 20 29.02 9.07 -31.98
CA ILE A 20 29.55 9.13 -30.62
C ILE A 20 30.60 10.25 -30.59
N LYS A 21 30.18 11.45 -30.23
CA LYS A 21 31.10 12.46 -29.70
C LYS A 21 31.42 12.04 -28.26
N CYS A 22 32.62 11.50 -28.05
CA CYS A 22 33.18 11.34 -26.72
C CYS A 22 33.49 12.73 -26.16
N ALA A 23 32.50 13.35 -25.51
CA ALA A 23 32.74 14.50 -24.67
C ALA A 23 33.28 13.97 -23.34
N THR A 24 34.49 14.36 -22.98
CA THR A 24 35.03 14.17 -21.64
C THR A 24 34.16 14.95 -20.66
N VAL A 25 33.19 14.27 -20.04
CA VAL A 25 32.43 14.81 -18.92
C VAL A 25 33.37 14.89 -17.74
N GLN A 26 33.89 16.09 -17.49
CA GLN A 26 34.61 16.38 -16.26
C GLN A 26 33.57 16.42 -15.15
N ALA A 27 33.60 15.42 -14.27
CA ALA A 27 32.70 15.35 -13.14
C ALA A 27 32.84 16.64 -12.32
N PRO A 28 31.73 17.32 -11.95
CA PRO A 28 31.82 18.44 -11.02
C PRO A 28 32.40 17.91 -9.69
N THR A 29 33.60 18.38 -9.34
CA THR A 29 34.32 18.02 -8.12
C THR A 29 33.79 18.71 -6.87
N THR A 30 32.69 19.44 -6.99
CA THR A 30 31.95 19.97 -5.85
C THR A 30 30.93 18.94 -5.42
N ILE A 31 31.33 18.00 -4.54
CA ILE A 31 30.36 17.34 -3.67
C ILE A 31 29.69 18.48 -2.90
N PRO A 32 28.38 18.73 -3.06
CA PRO A 32 27.71 19.70 -2.20
C PRO A 32 27.93 19.20 -0.77
N SER A 33 28.75 19.94 -0.03
CA SER A 33 28.89 19.76 1.41
C SER A 33 27.47 19.74 1.94
N LYS A 34 27.10 18.64 2.59
CA LYS A 34 25.81 18.47 3.24
C LYS A 34 25.77 19.53 4.34
N THR A 35 25.35 20.73 3.98
CA THR A 35 25.07 21.81 4.91
C THR A 35 24.20 21.19 5.98
N ASP A 36 24.56 21.41 7.25
CA ASP A 36 23.83 20.96 8.43
C ASP A 36 22.41 21.55 8.42
N ALA A 37 21.56 21.00 7.56
CA ALA A 37 20.15 21.30 7.54
C ALA A 37 19.61 20.84 8.88
N VAL A 38 19.10 21.78 9.67
CA VAL A 38 18.39 21.49 10.91
C VAL A 38 17.34 20.44 10.59
N GLN A 39 17.62 19.20 11.01
CA GLN A 39 16.85 18.03 10.64
C GLN A 39 15.50 18.18 11.35
N GLN A 40 14.47 18.56 10.60
CA GLN A 40 13.13 18.71 11.15
C GLN A 40 12.69 17.35 11.70
N PRO A 41 12.09 17.31 12.91
CA PRO A 41 11.65 16.05 13.48
C PRO A 41 10.62 15.41 12.57
N LEU A 42 10.90 14.18 12.13
CA LEU A 42 9.97 13.38 11.33
C LEU A 42 8.98 12.70 12.28
N THR A 43 7.70 13.05 12.16
CA THR A 43 6.63 12.32 12.83
C THR A 43 6.18 11.16 11.94
N VAL A 44 6.15 9.95 12.50
CA VAL A 44 5.64 8.75 11.85
C VAL A 44 4.48 8.21 12.68
N ASN A 45 3.34 7.98 12.04
CA ASN A 45 2.15 7.42 12.67
C ASN A 45 2.03 5.95 12.30
N PHE A 46 1.75 5.10 13.30
CA PHE A 46 1.54 3.67 13.12
C PHE A 46 0.12 3.32 13.55
N LEU A 47 -0.61 2.66 12.66
CA LEU A 47 -1.88 2.02 12.96
C LEU A 47 -1.64 0.52 12.96
N HIS A 48 -2.06 -0.20 14.00
CA HIS A 48 -1.79 -1.63 14.08
C HIS A 48 -2.93 -2.45 14.71
N TRP A 49 -2.94 -3.73 14.40
CA TRP A 49 -3.73 -4.76 15.09
C TRP A 49 -2.95 -6.07 15.17
N ASN A 50 -3.46 -7.00 15.97
CA ASN A 50 -2.94 -8.35 16.17
C ASN A 50 -4.05 -9.27 16.69
N ASP A 51 -3.81 -10.58 16.66
CA ASP A 51 -4.58 -11.58 17.40
C ASP A 51 -6.09 -11.51 17.17
N LEU A 52 -6.51 -11.19 15.93
CA LEU A 52 -7.94 -11.14 15.61
C LEU A 52 -8.54 -12.54 15.46
N HIS A 53 -7.72 -13.59 15.32
CA HIS A 53 -8.17 -14.99 15.35
C HIS A 53 -9.39 -15.26 14.45
N SER A 54 -9.37 -14.66 13.27
CA SER A 54 -10.46 -14.76 12.29
C SER A 54 -11.84 -14.32 12.81
N ALA A 55 -11.90 -13.38 13.76
CA ALA A 55 -13.12 -12.71 14.22
C ALA A 55 -13.69 -11.78 13.13
N ASN A 56 -14.12 -12.39 12.01
CA ASN A 56 -14.47 -11.71 10.77
C ASN A 56 -15.70 -10.82 10.89
N ILE A 57 -16.66 -11.23 11.72
CA ILE A 57 -17.90 -10.51 11.99
C ILE A 57 -17.91 -9.99 13.44
N PRO A 58 -18.61 -8.88 13.70
CA PRO A 58 -18.78 -8.40 15.06
C PRO A 58 -19.43 -9.44 15.97
N TYR A 59 -19.08 -9.40 17.24
CA TYR A 59 -19.69 -10.25 18.27
C TYR A 59 -20.09 -9.41 19.49
N LYS A 60 -21.02 -9.96 20.28
CA LYS A 60 -21.43 -9.34 21.54
C LYS A 60 -20.33 -9.52 22.58
N SER A 61 -19.72 -8.42 23.02
CA SER A 61 -18.79 -8.47 24.12
C SER A 61 -19.49 -8.89 25.40
N ASN A 62 -18.82 -9.71 26.21
CA ASN A 62 -19.23 -10.07 27.56
C ASN A 62 -18.38 -9.36 28.63
N TRP A 63 -17.50 -8.43 28.23
CA TRP A 63 -16.46 -7.87 29.08
C TRP A 63 -16.72 -6.40 29.45
N GLY A 64 -16.57 -6.09 30.74
CA GLY A 64 -16.51 -4.73 31.27
C GLY A 64 -17.56 -3.76 30.70
N HIS A 65 -17.09 -2.58 30.27
CA HIS A 65 -17.93 -1.49 29.75
C HIS A 65 -18.45 -1.74 28.32
N THR A 66 -17.98 -2.76 27.62
CA THR A 66 -18.47 -3.12 26.28
C THR A 66 -19.54 -4.21 26.31
N LYS A 67 -19.90 -4.70 27.50
CA LYS A 67 -20.87 -5.79 27.66
C LYS A 67 -22.18 -5.50 26.92
N GLY A 68 -22.57 -6.42 26.03
CA GLY A 68 -23.79 -6.32 25.21
C GLY A 68 -23.65 -5.49 23.93
N LEU A 69 -22.51 -4.81 23.72
CA LEU A 69 -22.22 -4.08 22.50
C LEU A 69 -21.62 -5.02 21.44
N ASP A 70 -21.92 -4.75 20.18
CA ASP A 70 -21.22 -5.38 19.06
C ASP A 70 -19.84 -4.75 18.93
N ILE A 71 -18.80 -5.58 18.97
CA ILE A 71 -17.40 -5.15 18.84
C ILE A 71 -16.67 -5.98 17.78
N GLY A 72 -15.57 -5.44 17.26
CA GLY A 72 -14.70 -6.12 16.31
C GLY A 72 -15.30 -6.23 14.90
N GLY A 73 -14.88 -7.26 14.18
CA GLY A 73 -15.20 -7.46 12.77
C GLY A 73 -14.27 -6.67 11.84
N TYR A 74 -13.88 -7.31 10.73
CA TYR A 74 -12.91 -6.72 9.79
C TYR A 74 -13.51 -5.56 8.98
N ALA A 75 -14.82 -5.54 8.76
CA ALA A 75 -15.49 -4.39 8.13
C ALA A 75 -15.40 -3.13 9.02
N THR A 76 -15.57 -3.30 10.33
CA THR A 76 -15.40 -2.21 11.31
C THR A 76 -13.95 -1.73 11.33
N LEU A 77 -12.99 -2.67 11.34
CA LEU A 77 -11.56 -2.35 11.28
C LEU A 77 -11.21 -1.56 10.01
N ALA A 78 -11.71 -1.98 8.84
CA ALA A 78 -11.48 -1.30 7.58
C ALA A 78 -11.96 0.16 7.63
N GLY A 79 -13.21 0.37 8.03
CA GLY A 79 -13.76 1.73 8.16
C GLY A 79 -13.00 2.58 9.18
N TYR A 80 -12.54 1.98 10.28
CA TYR A 80 -11.76 2.69 11.27
C TYR A 80 -10.38 3.09 10.75
N ILE A 81 -9.65 2.18 10.09
CA ILE A 81 -8.38 2.48 9.41
C ILE A 81 -8.57 3.62 8.40
N ASP A 82 -9.63 3.58 7.59
CA ASP A 82 -9.89 4.62 6.60
C ASP A 82 -10.15 5.97 7.25
N SER A 83 -10.97 6.01 8.31
CA SER A 83 -11.17 7.24 9.08
C SER A 83 -9.88 7.79 9.68
N LEU A 84 -9.02 6.92 10.24
CA LEU A 84 -7.76 7.33 10.84
C LEU A 84 -6.74 7.81 9.81
N LYS A 85 -6.74 7.25 8.60
CA LYS A 85 -5.91 7.73 7.49
C LYS A 85 -6.26 9.16 7.07
N THR A 86 -7.51 9.62 7.29
CA THR A 86 -7.88 11.03 7.05
C THR A 86 -7.28 11.97 8.10
N ILE A 87 -7.12 11.49 9.33
CA ILE A 87 -6.56 12.26 10.46
C ILE A 87 -5.03 12.22 10.43
N TYR A 88 -4.46 11.07 10.06
CA TYR A 88 -3.03 10.79 10.03
C TYR A 88 -2.60 10.41 8.60
N PRO A 89 -2.48 11.40 7.68
CA PRO A 89 -2.06 11.13 6.33
C PRO A 89 -0.67 10.50 6.31
N GLY A 90 -0.51 9.41 5.55
CA GLY A 90 0.74 8.67 5.45
C GLY A 90 1.04 7.73 6.63
N ALA A 91 0.08 7.48 7.52
CA ALA A 91 0.24 6.48 8.57
C ALA A 91 0.50 5.08 7.99
N LEU A 92 1.45 4.35 8.59
CA LEU A 92 1.76 2.97 8.24
C LEU A 92 0.77 2.04 8.93
N VAL A 93 0.17 1.13 8.15
CA VAL A 93 -0.83 0.17 8.63
C VAL A 93 -0.16 -1.19 8.80
N LEU A 94 -0.10 -1.71 10.01
CA LEU A 94 0.70 -2.89 10.36
C LEU A 94 -0.15 -3.99 11.00
N ASN A 95 0.18 -5.24 10.70
CA ASN A 95 -0.44 -6.41 11.30
C ASN A 95 0.61 -7.28 11.99
N ALA A 96 0.43 -7.53 13.30
CA ALA A 96 1.39 -8.29 14.10
C ALA A 96 1.15 -9.83 14.12
N GLY A 97 0.25 -10.36 13.29
CA GLY A 97 0.03 -11.79 13.13
C GLY A 97 -1.20 -12.32 13.89
N ASP A 98 -1.37 -13.64 13.87
CA ASP A 98 -2.48 -14.38 14.49
C ASP A 98 -3.89 -13.95 14.04
N ASP A 99 -4.00 -13.61 12.76
CA ASP A 99 -5.29 -13.40 12.10
C ASP A 99 -5.97 -14.71 11.70
N PHE A 100 -5.23 -15.81 11.63
CA PHE A 100 -5.73 -17.14 11.31
C PHE A 100 -6.24 -17.84 12.57
N GLN A 101 -7.15 -18.80 12.37
CA GLN A 101 -7.69 -19.70 13.38
C GLN A 101 -8.46 -19.00 14.52
N GLY A 102 -9.74 -19.37 14.68
CA GLY A 102 -10.57 -18.95 15.81
C GLY A 102 -12.06 -19.03 15.48
N SER A 103 -12.47 -18.51 14.31
CA SER A 103 -13.79 -18.78 13.76
C SER A 103 -13.83 -20.01 12.85
N PRO A 104 -14.98 -20.71 12.72
CA PRO A 104 -15.09 -21.91 11.88
C PRO A 104 -14.72 -21.68 10.41
N ILE A 105 -14.93 -20.47 9.88
CA ILE A 105 -14.65 -20.16 8.48
C ILE A 105 -13.15 -20.25 8.15
N SER A 106 -12.27 -19.91 9.10
CA SER A 106 -10.82 -20.06 8.91
C SER A 106 -10.45 -21.53 8.72
N ALA A 107 -11.02 -22.44 9.53
CA ALA A 107 -10.76 -23.87 9.41
C ALA A 107 -11.36 -24.46 8.14
N LEU A 108 -12.62 -24.13 7.83
CA LEU A 108 -13.33 -24.62 6.64
C LEU A 108 -12.64 -24.21 5.33
N THR A 109 -12.06 -23.02 5.30
CA THR A 109 -11.38 -22.47 4.11
C THR A 109 -9.87 -22.67 4.14
N LYS A 110 -9.32 -23.33 5.18
CA LYS A 110 -7.87 -23.48 5.40
C LYS A 110 -7.12 -22.15 5.33
N GLY A 111 -7.70 -21.11 5.95
CA GLY A 111 -7.15 -19.75 6.00
C GLY A 111 -7.45 -18.87 4.79
N MET A 112 -8.02 -19.40 3.71
CA MET A 112 -8.31 -18.59 2.50
C MET A 112 -9.24 -17.41 2.80
N SER A 113 -10.18 -17.54 3.75
CA SER A 113 -11.02 -16.41 4.17
C SER A 113 -10.19 -15.21 4.65
N GLN A 114 -9.12 -15.45 5.40
CA GLN A 114 -8.28 -14.39 5.95
C GLN A 114 -7.38 -13.78 4.90
N ILE A 115 -6.85 -14.60 3.98
CA ILE A 115 -6.09 -14.10 2.83
C ILE A 115 -6.94 -13.13 2.01
N LEU A 116 -8.20 -13.47 1.73
CA LEU A 116 -9.09 -12.59 0.97
C LEU A 116 -9.37 -11.28 1.72
N ILE A 117 -9.61 -11.33 3.02
CA ILE A 117 -9.85 -10.14 3.84
C ILE A 117 -8.60 -9.25 3.92
N LEU A 118 -7.43 -9.84 4.15
CA LEU A 118 -6.17 -9.11 4.23
C LEU A 118 -5.78 -8.47 2.91
N ASN A 119 -6.08 -9.11 1.79
CA ASN A 119 -5.92 -8.52 0.45
C ASN A 119 -6.83 -7.30 0.24
N GLN A 120 -7.98 -7.23 0.91
CA GLN A 120 -8.84 -6.04 0.88
C GLN A 120 -8.32 -4.94 1.82
N LEU A 121 -7.84 -5.30 3.02
CA LEU A 121 -7.30 -4.33 3.99
C LEU A 121 -5.98 -3.70 3.57
N GLN A 122 -5.15 -4.44 2.82
CA GLN A 122 -3.85 -3.99 2.31
C GLN A 122 -2.95 -3.36 3.41
N PRO A 123 -2.60 -4.10 4.48
CA PRO A 123 -1.60 -3.61 5.43
C PRO A 123 -0.27 -3.36 4.71
N SER A 124 0.46 -2.34 5.16
CA SER A 124 1.79 -2.01 4.67
C SER A 124 2.81 -3.12 4.96
N ALA A 125 2.65 -3.80 6.10
CA ALA A 125 3.41 -4.99 6.45
C ALA A 125 2.60 -5.89 7.39
N LEU A 126 2.90 -7.18 7.32
CA LEU A 126 2.31 -8.23 8.15
C LEU A 126 3.40 -9.22 8.56
N THR A 127 3.34 -9.72 9.79
CA THR A 127 4.11 -10.90 10.22
C THR A 127 3.21 -12.13 10.36
N ILE A 128 3.82 -13.30 10.25
CA ILE A 128 3.17 -14.59 10.52
C ILE A 128 3.20 -14.79 12.05
N GLY A 129 2.07 -15.18 12.63
CA GLY A 129 1.98 -15.56 14.04
C GLY A 129 2.17 -17.06 14.25
N ASN A 130 1.76 -17.60 15.40
CA ASN A 130 1.88 -19.04 15.66
C ASN A 130 0.71 -19.86 15.11
N HIS A 131 -0.38 -19.23 14.68
CA HIS A 131 -1.56 -19.88 14.11
C HIS A 131 -1.51 -20.07 12.60
#